data_AF-A0A957RPA4-F1
#
_entry.id   AF-A0A957RPA4-F1
#
_cell.length_a   1.000
_cell.length_b   1.000
_cell.length_c   1.000
_cell.angle_alpha   90.00
_cell.angle_beta   90.00
_cell.angle_gamma   90.00
#
_symmetry.space_group_name_H-M   'P 1'
#
loop_
_entity.id
_entity.type
_entity.pdbx_description
1 polymer ?
#
loop_
_entity_poly.entity_id
_entity_poly.type
_entity_poly.pdbx_seq_one_letter_code
_entity_poly.pdbx_strand_id
1 'polypeptide(L)'
;PAGAAASVTAIGTVSASVMITLTNVATVTSDTPDLDASDNTVTATTPVSPQVDLVLTLQTPTMGVAGQSIWVTTTITNSGPSDALGTVVTITLPAGTSYSYTDLPDGWSDEGTVGNTVVLTTANVFTAGTSVEFP
;
A
#
# COMPACT_ATOMS: atom_id res chain seq x y z
N PRO A 1 13.73 -40.83 -25.32
CA PRO A 1 15.01 -40.62 -26.05
C PRO A 1 16.02 -39.91 -25.16
N ALA A 2 17.32 -40.15 -25.35
CA ALA A 2 18.34 -39.32 -24.71
C ALA A 2 18.15 -37.84 -25.12
N GLY A 3 18.23 -36.92 -24.17
CA GLY A 3 18.02 -35.48 -24.40
C GLY A 3 16.57 -35.02 -24.45
N ALA A 4 15.60 -35.82 -23.97
CA ALA A 4 14.23 -35.36 -23.82
C ALA A 4 14.09 -34.30 -22.71
N ALA A 5 13.27 -33.28 -22.93
CA ALA A 5 12.97 -32.23 -21.96
C ALA A 5 11.45 -32.08 -21.77
N ALA A 6 11.06 -31.69 -20.56
CA ALA A 6 9.68 -31.32 -20.21
C ALA A 6 9.70 -29.95 -19.53
N SER A 7 8.62 -29.19 -19.67
CA SER A 7 8.45 -27.88 -19.02
C SER A 7 7.14 -27.83 -18.26
N VAL A 8 7.14 -27.10 -17.14
CA VAL A 8 5.96 -26.83 -16.31
C VAL A 8 5.88 -25.32 -16.08
N THR A 9 4.71 -24.74 -16.30
CA THR A 9 4.44 -23.32 -16.05
C THR A 9 3.54 -23.18 -14.84
N ALA A 10 3.97 -22.39 -13.85
CA ALA A 10 3.16 -21.99 -12.70
C ALA A 10 2.77 -20.51 -12.83
N ILE A 11 1.49 -20.21 -12.63
CA ILE A 11 0.95 -18.84 -12.63
C ILE A 11 0.35 -18.58 -11.26
N GLY A 12 0.73 -17.46 -10.65
CA GLY A 12 0.21 -17.02 -9.37
C GLY A 12 0.13 -15.50 -9.30
N THR A 13 -0.59 -14.99 -8.31
CA THR A 13 -0.67 -13.56 -7.99
C THR A 13 0.22 -13.25 -6.81
N VAL A 14 0.91 -12.11 -6.86
CA VAL A 14 1.67 -11.57 -5.73
C VAL A 14 0.69 -10.74 -4.90
N SER A 15 0.62 -11.00 -3.59
CA SER A 15 -0.22 -10.21 -2.67
C SER A 15 0.25 -8.75 -2.62
N ALA A 16 -0.68 -7.81 -2.47
CA ALA A 16 -0.42 -6.37 -2.36
C ALA A 16 0.52 -5.99 -1.21
N SER A 17 0.60 -6.86 -0.19
CA SER A 17 1.45 -6.72 1.00
C SER A 17 2.88 -7.22 0.83
N VAL A 18 3.23 -7.85 -0.30
CA VAL A 18 4.57 -8.38 -0.52
C VAL A 18 5.51 -7.27 -0.95
N MET A 19 6.49 -6.98 -0.09
CA MET A 19 7.54 -5.96 -0.32
C MET A 19 8.93 -6.57 -0.47
N ILE A 20 9.04 -7.90 -0.53
CA ILE A 20 10.31 -8.64 -0.54
C ILE A 20 10.50 -9.43 -1.83
N THR A 21 11.74 -9.83 -2.09
CA THR A 21 12.07 -10.71 -3.21
C THR A 21 11.47 -12.11 -2.99
N LEU A 22 10.77 -12.62 -4.00
CA LEU A 22 10.25 -13.99 -4.02
C LEU A 22 11.37 -14.96 -4.35
N THR A 23 11.41 -16.11 -3.66
CA THR A 23 12.38 -17.17 -3.92
C THR A 23 11.63 -18.46 -4.19
N ASN A 24 11.88 -19.06 -5.36
CA ASN A 24 11.36 -20.36 -5.75
C ASN A 24 12.50 -21.35 -5.82
N VAL A 25 12.29 -22.54 -5.27
CA VAL A 25 13.23 -23.66 -5.34
C VAL A 25 12.52 -24.80 -6.07
N ALA A 26 13.17 -25.35 -7.08
CA ALA A 26 12.69 -26.52 -7.80
C ALA A 26 13.72 -27.64 -7.67
N THR A 27 13.23 -28.86 -7.46
CA THR A 27 14.04 -30.07 -7.34
C THR A 27 13.47 -31.16 -8.25
N VAL A 28 14.34 -31.97 -8.84
CA VAL A 28 13.96 -33.17 -9.58
C VAL A 28 14.62 -34.40 -8.96
N THR A 29 13.93 -35.53 -9.00
CA THR A 29 14.42 -36.81 -8.45
C THR A 29 14.08 -37.96 -9.41
N SER A 30 14.85 -39.04 -9.32
CA SER A 30 14.69 -40.24 -10.15
C SER A 30 14.93 -41.50 -9.31
N ASP A 31 14.17 -42.56 -9.55
CA ASP A 31 14.44 -43.89 -8.96
C ASP A 31 15.62 -44.59 -9.64
N THR A 32 15.97 -44.19 -10.86
CA THR A 32 17.21 -44.62 -11.52
C THR A 32 18.37 -43.75 -11.03
N PRO A 33 19.51 -44.34 -10.62
CA PRO A 33 20.64 -43.58 -10.09
C PRO A 33 21.09 -42.48 -11.06
N ASP A 34 21.10 -41.26 -10.54
CA ASP A 34 21.69 -40.11 -11.19
C ASP A 34 23.18 -40.03 -10.84
N LEU A 35 24.03 -39.86 -11.85
CA LEU A 35 25.48 -39.79 -11.68
C LEU A 35 25.95 -38.39 -11.27
N ASP A 36 25.14 -37.36 -11.48
CA ASP A 36 25.40 -36.00 -11.04
C ASP A 36 24.14 -35.40 -10.41
N ALA A 37 24.03 -35.46 -9.08
CA ALA A 37 22.88 -34.87 -8.39
C ALA A 37 23.02 -33.35 -8.14
N SER A 38 24.12 -32.72 -8.57
CA SER A 38 24.40 -31.32 -8.23
C SER A 38 23.55 -30.30 -8.99
N ASP A 39 22.99 -30.70 -10.13
CA ASP A 39 22.12 -29.87 -10.98
C ASP A 39 20.62 -30.15 -10.76
N ASN A 40 20.28 -31.13 -9.92
CA ASN A 40 18.90 -31.52 -9.61
C ASN A 40 18.15 -30.53 -8.72
N THR A 41 18.79 -29.42 -8.31
CA THR A 41 18.17 -28.33 -7.55
C THR A 41 18.52 -26.99 -8.17
N VAL A 42 17.50 -26.16 -8.40
CA VAL A 42 17.67 -24.79 -8.86
C VAL A 42 16.89 -23.82 -7.98
N THR A 43 17.48 -22.66 -7.73
CA THR A 43 16.82 -21.54 -7.04
C THR A 43 16.68 -20.38 -8.01
N ALA A 44 15.48 -19.81 -8.10
CA ALA A 44 15.18 -18.63 -8.88
C ALA A 44 14.58 -17.54 -7.97
N THR A 45 15.02 -16.30 -8.16
CA THR A 45 14.53 -15.16 -7.37
C THR A 45 13.87 -14.13 -8.26
N THR A 46 12.76 -13.56 -7.79
CA THR A 46 12.03 -12.48 -8.48
C THR A 46 11.93 -11.28 -7.55
N PRO A 47 12.62 -10.17 -7.84
CA PRO A 47 12.47 -8.95 -7.04
C PRO A 47 11.06 -8.40 -7.21
N VAL A 48 10.44 -7.98 -6.09
CA VAL A 48 9.14 -7.31 -6.09
C VAL A 48 9.38 -5.84 -5.78
N SER A 49 8.89 -4.96 -6.65
CA SER A 49 8.87 -3.52 -6.41
C SER A 49 7.44 -3.10 -6.07
N PRO A 50 7.17 -2.66 -4.83
CA PRO A 50 5.87 -2.12 -4.46
C PRO A 50 5.50 -0.91 -5.31
N GLN A 51 4.23 -0.81 -5.70
CA GLN A 51 3.68 0.30 -6.47
C GLN A 51 2.42 0.81 -5.79
N VAL A 52 2.54 1.94 -5.10
CA VAL A 52 1.44 2.63 -4.43
C VAL A 52 1.06 3.85 -5.27
N ASP A 53 -0.24 4.13 -5.34
CA ASP A 53 -0.79 5.35 -5.95
C ASP A 53 -1.80 5.97 -4.99
N LEU A 54 -1.41 7.00 -4.25
CA LEU A 54 -2.27 7.68 -3.28
C LEU A 54 -2.88 8.93 -3.90
N VAL A 55 -4.21 9.00 -3.87
CA VAL A 55 -5.00 10.13 -4.36
C VAL A 55 -5.66 10.82 -3.17
N LEU A 56 -5.55 12.15 -3.14
CA LEU A 56 -6.19 13.00 -2.13
C LEU A 56 -7.22 13.89 -2.81
N THR A 57 -8.44 13.94 -2.29
CA THR A 57 -9.48 14.87 -2.73
C THR A 57 -9.98 15.69 -1.55
N LEU A 58 -10.25 16.98 -1.79
CA LEU A 58 -10.84 17.87 -0.80
C LEU A 58 -12.16 18.42 -1.37
N GLN A 59 -13.19 18.38 -0.56
CA GLN A 59 -14.49 18.94 -0.87
C GLN A 59 -14.86 19.99 0.19
N THR A 60 -14.91 21.24 -0.24
CA THR A 60 -15.33 22.38 0.57
C THR A 60 -16.73 22.85 0.16
N PRO A 61 -17.53 23.43 1.06
CA PRO A 61 -18.80 24.03 0.70
C PRO A 61 -18.58 25.26 -0.21
N THR A 62 -19.62 25.62 -0.97
CA THR A 62 -19.56 26.73 -1.92
C THR A 62 -19.47 28.10 -1.24
N MET A 63 -19.96 28.21 -0.01
CA MET A 63 -19.90 29.42 0.79
C MET A 63 -19.64 29.08 2.25
N GLY A 64 -18.79 29.89 2.89
CA GLY A 64 -18.61 29.93 4.33
C GLY A 64 -19.15 31.25 4.89
N VAL A 65 -19.69 31.21 6.10
CA VAL A 65 -20.06 32.41 6.84
C VAL A 65 -19.01 32.64 7.92
N ALA A 66 -18.42 33.84 7.95
CA ALA A 66 -17.41 34.16 8.95
C ALA A 66 -17.96 33.99 10.38
N GLY A 67 -17.19 33.33 11.26
CA GLY A 67 -17.59 33.02 12.63
C GLY A 67 -18.48 31.78 12.77
N GLN A 68 -18.86 31.12 11.67
CA GLN A 68 -19.56 29.83 11.69
C GLN A 68 -18.60 28.68 11.36
N SER A 69 -18.90 27.49 11.88
CA SER A 69 -18.21 26.26 11.50
C SER A 69 -18.48 25.90 10.04
N ILE A 70 -17.43 25.44 9.36
CA ILE A 70 -17.44 24.97 7.99
C ILE A 70 -16.88 23.55 8.01
N TRP A 71 -17.52 22.63 7.29
CA TRP A 71 -17.10 21.25 7.17
C TRP A 71 -16.35 21.05 5.86
N VAL A 72 -15.21 20.39 5.89
CA VAL A 72 -14.41 20.10 4.69
C VAL A 72 -14.12 18.62 4.69
N THR A 73 -14.71 17.92 3.74
CA THR A 73 -14.50 16.49 3.62
C THR A 73 -13.22 16.24 2.83
N THR A 74 -12.32 15.44 3.39
CA THR A 74 -11.10 15.00 2.70
C THR A 74 -11.18 13.51 2.46
N THR A 75 -10.96 13.03 1.24
CA THR A 75 -10.93 11.60 0.94
C THR A 75 -9.54 11.21 0.46
N ILE A 76 -9.03 10.09 0.97
CA ILE A 76 -7.79 9.49 0.50
C ILE A 76 -8.13 8.15 -0.11
N THR A 77 -7.53 7.84 -1.25
CA THR A 77 -7.66 6.56 -1.94
C THR A 77 -6.29 5.99 -2.26
N ASN A 78 -6.07 4.70 -2.00
CA ASN A 78 -4.95 3.96 -2.57
C ASN A 78 -5.41 3.30 -3.88
N SER A 79 -5.21 3.98 -5.00
CA SER A 79 -5.53 3.49 -6.35
C SER A 79 -4.48 2.53 -6.92
N GLY A 80 -3.37 2.32 -6.19
CA GLY A 80 -2.27 1.46 -6.61
C GLY A 80 -2.53 -0.02 -6.31
N PRO A 81 -1.75 -0.93 -6.93
CA PRO A 81 -1.85 -2.36 -6.68
C PRO A 81 -1.17 -2.84 -5.38
N SER A 82 -0.32 -2.03 -4.75
CA SER A 82 0.37 -2.37 -3.50
C SER A 82 -0.18 -1.62 -2.29
N ASP A 83 -0.06 -2.24 -1.11
CA ASP A 83 -0.45 -1.63 0.15
C ASP A 83 0.51 -0.47 0.52
N ALA A 84 -0.04 0.60 1.10
CA ALA A 84 0.74 1.71 1.62
C ALA A 84 0.96 1.56 3.14
N LEU A 85 2.17 1.90 3.61
CA LEU A 85 2.56 1.82 5.01
C LEU A 85 2.96 3.21 5.52
N GLY A 86 2.55 3.56 6.74
CA GLY A 86 2.92 4.83 7.36
C GLY A 86 2.39 6.05 6.60
N THR A 87 1.15 5.97 6.11
CA THR A 87 0.53 7.06 5.35
C THR A 87 0.41 8.31 6.21
N VAL A 88 0.86 9.44 5.68
CA VAL A 88 0.79 10.77 6.31
C VAL A 88 0.04 11.72 5.41
N VAL A 89 -0.82 12.53 6.02
CA VAL A 89 -1.72 13.45 5.34
C VAL A 89 -1.52 14.82 5.95
N THR A 90 -1.14 15.77 5.11
CA THR A 90 -0.90 17.14 5.53
C THR A 90 -1.93 18.06 4.92
N ILE A 91 -2.70 18.76 5.75
CA ILE A 91 -3.73 19.69 5.32
C ILE A 91 -3.34 21.09 5.77
N THR A 92 -3.11 22.00 4.82
CA THR A 92 -2.83 23.41 5.12
C THR A 92 -4.13 24.20 5.20
N LEU A 93 -4.42 24.70 6.39
CA LEU A 93 -5.58 25.54 6.68
C LEU A 93 -5.37 26.96 6.14
N PRO A 94 -6.41 27.59 5.56
CA PRO A 94 -6.39 29.01 5.23
C PRO A 94 -6.15 29.89 6.46
N ALA A 95 -5.60 31.10 6.25
CA ALA A 95 -5.42 32.04 7.34
C ALA A 95 -6.77 32.42 7.98
N GLY A 96 -6.82 32.48 9.31
CA GLY A 96 -8.03 32.81 10.05
C GLY A 96 -9.01 31.66 10.26
N THR A 97 -8.64 30.43 9.90
CA THR A 97 -9.42 29.21 10.24
C THR A 97 -8.69 28.37 11.30
N SER A 98 -9.42 27.44 11.90
CA SER A 98 -8.91 26.50 12.89
C SER A 98 -9.49 25.11 12.65
N TYR A 99 -8.71 24.07 12.94
CA TYR A 99 -9.15 22.69 12.93
C TYR A 99 -9.58 22.26 14.34
N SER A 100 -10.69 21.54 14.43
CA SER A 100 -11.27 21.04 15.68
C SER A 100 -12.09 19.80 15.35
N TYR A 101 -11.41 18.70 15.06
CA TYR A 101 -12.08 17.42 14.86
C TYR A 101 -11.33 16.30 15.58
N THR A 102 -12.06 15.47 16.32
CA THR A 102 -11.49 14.43 17.18
C THR A 102 -11.90 13.01 16.78
N ASP A 103 -12.91 12.87 15.93
CA ASP A 103 -13.54 11.58 15.61
C ASP A 103 -12.99 11.03 14.29
N LEU A 104 -11.66 10.84 14.25
CA LEU A 104 -10.99 10.31 13.06
C LEU A 104 -11.42 8.87 12.75
N PRO A 105 -11.29 8.44 11.47
CA PRO A 105 -11.47 7.05 11.08
C PRO A 105 -10.57 6.11 11.90
N ASP A 106 -11.00 4.86 12.04
CA ASP A 106 -10.29 3.89 12.88
C ASP A 106 -8.82 3.70 12.44
N GLY A 107 -7.91 3.72 13.41
CA GLY A 107 -6.47 3.64 13.18
C GLY A 107 -5.79 4.90 12.66
N TRP A 108 -6.51 6.02 12.51
CA TRP A 108 -5.93 7.33 12.22
C TRP A 108 -5.72 8.15 13.49
N SER A 109 -4.73 9.02 13.48
CA SER A 109 -4.35 9.87 14.61
C SER A 109 -4.00 11.28 14.12
N ASP A 110 -4.37 12.28 14.92
CA ASP A 110 -3.94 13.67 14.74
C ASP A 110 -2.64 13.87 15.51
N GLU A 111 -1.54 14.14 14.80
CA GLU A 111 -0.24 14.46 15.40
C GLU A 111 -0.15 15.93 15.85
N GLY A 112 -1.24 16.67 15.71
CA GLY A 112 -1.38 18.06 16.07
C GLY A 112 -1.25 19.00 14.88
N THR A 113 -1.53 20.28 15.18
CA THR A 113 -1.41 21.37 14.21
C THR A 113 -0.10 22.12 14.43
N VAL A 114 0.77 22.15 13.43
CA VAL A 114 2.00 22.97 13.44
C VAL A 114 1.77 24.19 12.54
N GLY A 115 1.66 25.37 13.15
CA GLY A 115 1.28 26.59 12.45
C GLY A 115 -0.18 26.50 11.96
N ASN A 116 -0.38 26.49 10.64
CA ASN A 116 -1.67 26.28 10.00
C ASN A 116 -1.78 24.92 9.29
N THR A 117 -0.88 23.97 9.56
CA THR A 117 -0.90 22.64 8.94
C THR A 117 -1.33 21.58 9.95
N VAL A 118 -2.39 20.84 9.62
CA VAL A 118 -2.84 19.64 10.34
C VAL A 118 -2.12 18.43 9.76
N VAL A 119 -1.65 17.53 10.63
CA VAL A 119 -0.96 16.30 10.23
C VAL A 119 -1.72 15.10 10.77
N LEU A 120 -2.28 14.29 9.85
CA LEU A 120 -2.95 13.05 10.19
C LEU A 120 -2.08 11.87 9.76
N THR A 121 -1.95 10.87 10.63
CA THR A 121 -1.12 9.69 10.40
C THR A 121 -1.93 8.43 10.65
N THR A 122 -1.47 7.32 10.06
CA THR A 122 -1.95 5.99 10.45
C THR A 122 -0.80 5.01 10.54
N ALA A 123 -0.83 4.18 11.58
CA ALA A 123 0.05 3.02 11.71
C ALA A 123 -0.52 1.78 11.01
N ASN A 124 -1.79 1.82 10.60
CA ASN A 124 -2.43 0.72 9.91
C ASN A 124 -1.98 0.67 8.44
N VAL A 125 -2.03 -0.53 7.88
CA VAL A 125 -1.81 -0.75 6.46
C VAL A 125 -2.95 -0.10 5.69
N PHE A 126 -2.62 0.79 4.75
CA PHE A 126 -3.61 1.35 3.86
C PHE A 126 -3.69 0.52 2.58
N THR A 127 -4.63 -0.43 2.61
CA THR A 127 -4.77 -1.51 1.63
C THR A 127 -5.02 -0.98 0.22
N ALA A 128 -4.40 -1.63 -0.77
CA ALA A 128 -4.65 -1.38 -2.19
C ALA A 128 -6.15 -1.42 -2.52
N GLY A 129 -6.61 -0.43 -3.29
CA GLY A 129 -8.00 -0.29 -3.74
C GLY A 129 -8.98 0.25 -2.69
N THR A 130 -8.52 0.67 -1.52
CA THR A 130 -9.38 1.20 -0.45
C THR A 130 -9.36 2.72 -0.38
N SER A 131 -10.42 3.29 0.22
CA SER A 131 -10.54 4.72 0.49
C SER A 131 -10.94 4.95 1.94
N VAL A 132 -10.52 6.09 2.48
CA VAL A 132 -10.93 6.58 3.80
C VAL A 132 -11.31 8.05 3.70
N GLU A 133 -12.36 8.43 4.40
CA GLU A 133 -12.88 9.80 4.43
C GLU A 133 -12.64 10.44 5.79
N PHE A 134 -12.15 11.66 5.80
CA PHE A 134 -11.94 12.52 6.96
C PHE A 134 -12.99 13.62 6.96
N PRO A 135 -13.68 13.83 8.08
CA PRO A 135 -14.67 14.90 8.24
C PRO A 135 -14.09 16.31 8.39
#